data_AF-A0ABC8ZBX0-F1
#
_entry.id   AF-A0ABC8ZBX0-F1
#
_cell.length_a   1.000
_cell.length_b   1.000
_cell.length_c   1.000
_cell.angle_alpha   90.00
_cell.angle_beta   90.00
_cell.angle_gamma   90.00
#
_symmetry.space_group_name_H-M   'P 1'
#
loop_
_entity.id
_entity.type
_entity.pdbx_description
1 polymer ?
#
loop_
_entity_poly.entity_id
_entity_poly.type
_entity_poly.pdbx_seq_one_letter_code
_entity_poly.pdbx_strand_id
1 'polypeptide(L)'
;MAQKMDRQPAHLLPMSVEEKEKKKKQARRPAPPLPGAVTLVSLWALINACLPALALALSFVLQSYNVFSKLPSWLFHRIEMTDAEGAMGSALELGRVWCGVPQAAVAALALLLAGRRRRVRRALAYLALAATVASHFMFAGVLGIILAADPGYIFMWIDGVAVVFVCAAGDLFCFLDMLLGEG
;
A
#
# COMPACT_ATOMS: atom_id res chain seq x y z
N MET A 1 -13.77 -28.40 -78.48
CA MET A 1 -13.55 -29.21 -77.26
C MET A 1 -12.52 -28.48 -76.41
N ALA A 2 -12.99 -27.68 -75.44
CA ALA A 2 -12.95 -27.95 -73.99
C ALA A 2 -11.52 -27.76 -73.41
N GLN A 3 -11.26 -27.02 -72.33
CA GLN A 3 -12.05 -26.85 -71.12
C GLN A 3 -11.58 -25.59 -70.36
N LYS A 4 -12.52 -24.73 -69.99
CA LYS A 4 -12.35 -23.56 -69.12
C LYS A 4 -12.30 -24.07 -67.67
N MET A 5 -11.20 -23.84 -66.96
CA MET A 5 -11.03 -24.27 -65.56
C MET A 5 -11.46 -23.13 -64.64
N ASP A 6 -12.70 -23.23 -64.13
CA ASP A 6 -13.22 -22.35 -63.09
C ASP A 6 -12.46 -22.58 -61.78
N ARG A 7 -11.86 -21.51 -61.23
CA ARG A 7 -11.40 -21.47 -59.84
C ARG A 7 -12.60 -21.17 -58.95
N GLN A 8 -13.12 -22.18 -58.25
CA GLN A 8 -14.09 -21.99 -57.18
C GLN A 8 -13.43 -21.37 -55.93
N PRO A 9 -14.12 -20.47 -55.21
CA PRO A 9 -13.62 -19.82 -54.00
C PRO A 9 -13.66 -20.76 -52.80
N ALA A 10 -12.63 -20.69 -51.95
CA ALA A 10 -12.54 -21.42 -50.70
C ALA A 10 -13.75 -21.12 -49.81
N HIS A 11 -14.62 -22.12 -49.66
CA HIS A 11 -15.73 -22.13 -48.73
C HIS A 11 -15.18 -21.94 -47.30
N LEU A 12 -15.50 -20.80 -46.67
CA LEU A 12 -15.37 -20.61 -45.22
C LEU A 12 -16.32 -21.61 -44.54
N LEU A 13 -15.77 -22.74 -44.08
CA LEU A 13 -16.51 -23.70 -43.29
C LEU A 13 -17.01 -23.03 -41.99
N PRO A 14 -18.27 -23.25 -41.59
CA PRO A 14 -18.77 -22.75 -40.32
C PRO A 14 -17.94 -23.37 -39.17
N MET A 15 -17.33 -22.51 -38.34
CA MET A 15 -16.60 -22.94 -37.13
C MET A 15 -17.42 -23.98 -36.36
N SER A 16 -16.81 -25.12 -36.07
CA SER A 16 -17.49 -26.22 -35.39
C SER A 16 -17.94 -25.76 -33.99
N VAL A 17 -19.02 -26.37 -33.51
CA VAL A 17 -19.57 -26.09 -32.17
C VAL A 17 -18.50 -26.32 -31.09
N GLU A 18 -17.60 -27.29 -31.30
CA GLU A 18 -16.43 -27.53 -30.46
C GLU A 18 -15.43 -26.36 -30.44
N GLU A 19 -15.20 -25.70 -31.58
CA GLU A 19 -14.30 -24.56 -31.65
C GLU A 19 -14.89 -23.33 -30.94
N LYS A 20 -16.21 -23.14 -31.06
CA LYS A 20 -16.96 -22.12 -30.31
C LYS A 20 -16.95 -22.42 -28.81
N GLU A 21 -17.12 -23.67 -28.39
CA GLU A 21 -17.03 -24.05 -26.98
C GLU A 21 -15.61 -23.92 -26.43
N LYS A 22 -14.58 -24.28 -27.19
CA LYS A 22 -13.18 -24.07 -26.82
C LYS A 22 -12.87 -22.59 -26.65
N LYS A 23 -13.32 -21.72 -27.58
CA LYS A 23 -13.20 -20.25 -27.43
C LYS A 23 -14.00 -19.72 -26.24
N LYS A 24 -15.19 -20.26 -25.96
CA LYS A 24 -16.04 -19.85 -24.82
C LYS A 24 -15.45 -20.30 -23.48
N LYS A 25 -14.85 -21.49 -23.41
CA LYS A 25 -14.10 -22.00 -22.23
C LYS A 25 -12.77 -21.28 -22.05
N GLN A 26 -12.10 -20.88 -23.12
CA GLN A 26 -10.86 -20.09 -23.08
C GLN A 26 -11.13 -18.63 -22.69
N ALA A 27 -12.29 -18.06 -23.05
CA ALA A 27 -12.79 -16.78 -22.55
C ALA A 27 -13.29 -16.84 -21.08
N ARG A 28 -13.55 -18.05 -20.56
CA ARG A 28 -13.90 -18.34 -19.16
C ARG A 28 -12.71 -18.82 -18.33
N ARG A 29 -11.47 -18.62 -18.80
CA ARG A 29 -10.31 -18.80 -17.91
C ARG A 29 -10.46 -17.81 -16.75
N PRO A 30 -10.38 -18.27 -15.48
CA PRO A 30 -10.28 -17.35 -14.36
C PRO A 30 -9.11 -16.41 -14.64
N ALA A 31 -9.32 -15.12 -14.35
CA ALA A 31 -8.30 -14.10 -14.54
C ALA A 31 -6.97 -14.63 -13.95
N PRO A 32 -5.84 -14.42 -14.63
CA PRO A 32 -4.55 -14.78 -14.05
C PRO A 32 -4.46 -14.14 -12.66
N PRO A 33 -3.86 -14.83 -11.68
CA PRO A 33 -3.67 -14.27 -10.35
C PRO A 33 -3.05 -12.87 -10.50
N LEU A 34 -3.53 -11.91 -9.69
CA LEU A 34 -2.94 -10.57 -9.65
C LEU A 34 -1.40 -10.72 -9.65
N PRO A 35 -0.65 -9.89 -10.41
CA PRO A 35 0.81 -9.92 -10.34
C PRO A 35 1.20 -9.79 -8.87
N GLY A 36 1.91 -10.79 -8.32
CA GLY A 36 2.13 -10.93 -6.87
C GLY A 36 2.60 -9.63 -6.22
N ALA A 37 3.48 -8.91 -6.90
CA ALA A 37 4.01 -7.62 -6.47
C ALA A 37 2.96 -6.52 -6.29
N VAL A 38 2.03 -6.36 -7.24
CA VAL A 38 0.97 -5.34 -7.09
C VAL A 38 0.11 -5.65 -5.87
N THR A 39 -0.18 -6.92 -5.62
CA THR A 39 -0.95 -7.34 -4.44
C THR A 39 -0.18 -7.06 -3.16
N LEU A 40 1.08 -7.49 -3.09
CA LEU A 40 1.94 -7.31 -1.92
C LEU A 40 2.08 -5.83 -1.56
N VAL A 41 2.44 -4.99 -2.54
CA VAL A 41 2.63 -3.56 -2.34
C VAL A 41 1.33 -2.86 -1.96
N SER A 42 0.20 -3.24 -2.57
CA SER A 42 -1.09 -2.63 -2.22
C SER A 42 -1.55 -3.03 -0.81
N LEU A 43 -1.30 -4.27 -0.38
CA LEU A 43 -1.59 -4.70 0.98
C LEU A 43 -0.69 -3.99 1.99
N TRP A 44 0.61 -3.88 1.71
CA TRP A 44 1.56 -3.11 2.51
C TRP A 44 1.10 -1.67 2.69
N ALA A 45 0.71 -1.01 1.58
CA ALA A 45 0.20 0.35 1.61
C ALA A 45 -1.13 0.47 2.37
N LEU A 46 -2.05 -0.50 2.26
CA LEU A 46 -3.32 -0.50 3.00
C LEU A 46 -3.10 -0.63 4.50
N ILE A 47 -2.22 -1.54 4.93
CA ILE A 47 -1.88 -1.71 6.34
C ILE A 47 -1.34 -0.38 6.90
N ASN A 48 -0.34 0.20 6.23
CA ASN A 48 0.28 1.45 6.67
C ASN A 48 -0.62 2.69 6.56
N ALA A 49 -1.67 2.64 5.75
CA ALA A 49 -2.66 3.71 5.69
C ALA A 49 -3.61 3.70 6.91
N CYS A 50 -3.90 2.51 7.44
CA CYS A 50 -4.82 2.33 8.58
C CYS A 50 -4.14 2.56 9.93
N LEU A 51 -2.85 2.21 10.06
CA LEU A 51 -2.12 2.28 11.33
C LEU A 51 -2.13 3.67 12.00
N PRO A 52 -1.91 4.80 11.28
CA PRO A 52 -1.91 6.13 11.91
C PRO A 52 -3.28 6.51 12.47
N ALA A 53 -4.36 6.23 11.72
CA ALA A 53 -5.72 6.50 12.17
C ALA A 53 -6.10 5.65 13.39
N LEU A 54 -5.70 4.37 13.40
CA LEU A 54 -5.90 3.48 14.53
C LEU A 54 -5.11 3.94 15.76
N ALA A 55 -3.86 4.33 15.59
CA ALA A 55 -3.01 4.86 16.66
C ALA A 55 -3.62 6.14 17.26
N LEU A 56 -4.10 7.06 16.41
CA LEU A 56 -4.77 8.29 16.87
C LEU A 56 -6.05 7.97 17.67
N ALA A 57 -6.88 7.07 17.16
CA ALA A 57 -8.11 6.65 17.84
C ALA A 57 -7.81 5.97 19.19
N LEU A 58 -6.80 5.10 19.24
CA LEU A 58 -6.37 4.44 20.45
C LEU A 58 -5.85 5.45 21.47
N SER A 59 -5.01 6.39 21.05
CA SER A 59 -4.49 7.46 21.91
C SER A 59 -5.61 8.30 22.51
N PHE A 60 -6.64 8.64 21.71
CA PHE A 60 -7.80 9.38 22.19
C PHE A 60 -8.58 8.60 23.26
N VAL A 61 -8.81 7.31 23.04
CA VAL A 61 -9.49 6.43 24.01
C VAL A 61 -8.67 6.30 25.29
N LEU A 62 -7.37 6.00 25.19
CA LEU A 62 -6.48 5.86 26.35
C LEU A 62 -6.40 7.14 27.18
N GLN A 63 -6.40 8.30 26.52
CA GLN A 63 -6.46 9.60 27.18
C GLN A 63 -7.79 9.81 27.90
N SER A 64 -8.91 9.46 27.26
CA SER A 64 -10.26 9.63 27.82
C SER A 64 -10.48 8.82 29.10
N TYR A 65 -9.83 7.66 29.21
CA TYR A 65 -9.89 6.78 30.38
C TYR A 65 -8.75 7.00 31.39
N ASN A 66 -7.92 8.04 31.22
CA ASN A 66 -6.73 8.29 32.04
C ASN A 66 -5.87 7.04 32.22
N VAL A 67 -5.70 6.24 31.16
CA VAL A 67 -4.90 5.01 31.21
C VAL A 67 -3.41 5.33 31.27
N PHE A 68 -2.97 6.38 30.57
CA PHE A 68 -1.57 6.81 30.56
C PHE A 68 -1.04 7.16 31.95
N SER A 69 -1.86 7.73 32.84
CA SER A 69 -1.44 8.04 34.22
C SER A 69 -1.31 6.80 35.11
N LYS A 70 -1.82 5.64 34.66
CA LYS A 70 -1.71 4.36 35.37
C LYS A 70 -0.60 3.47 34.81
N LEU A 71 -0.01 3.85 33.68
CA LEU A 71 1.07 3.11 33.06
C LEU A 71 2.42 3.50 33.67
N PRO A 72 3.41 2.59 33.66
CA PRO A 72 4.75 2.90 34.14
C PRO A 72 5.36 4.08 33.39
N SER A 73 6.07 4.95 34.10
CA SER A 73 6.69 6.15 33.53
C SER A 73 7.75 5.85 32.46
N TRP A 74 8.31 4.62 32.44
CA TRP A 74 9.24 4.19 31.39
C TRP A 74 8.54 3.78 30.08
N LEU A 75 7.23 3.47 30.14
CA LEU A 75 6.40 3.14 28.97
C LEU A 75 5.68 4.37 28.41
N PHE A 76 5.22 5.25 29.30
CA PHE A 76 4.53 6.48 28.93
C PHE A 76 5.06 7.61 29.80
N HIS A 77 6.20 8.14 29.38
CA HIS A 77 6.76 9.34 29.96
C HIS A 77 6.07 10.57 29.36
N ARG A 78 5.80 11.60 30.18
CA ARG A 78 5.34 12.89 29.67
C ARG A 78 6.56 13.62 29.10
N ILE A 79 6.64 13.69 27.79
CA ILE A 79 7.66 14.49 27.10
C ILE A 79 7.26 15.95 27.19
N GLU A 80 8.16 16.80 27.67
CA GLU A 80 7.99 18.24 27.69
C GLU A 80 8.52 18.82 26.37
N MET A 81 7.60 19.11 25.45
CA MET A 81 7.91 19.74 24.16
C MET A 81 7.68 21.24 24.25
N THR A 82 8.46 22.02 23.51
CA THR A 82 8.13 23.41 23.25
C THR A 82 6.85 23.52 22.43
N ASP A 83 6.15 24.66 22.50
CA ASP A 83 4.93 24.90 21.70
C ASP A 83 5.17 24.70 20.20
N ALA A 84 6.35 25.09 19.70
CA ALA A 84 6.74 24.94 18.31
C ALA A 84 6.93 23.45 17.91
N GLU A 85 7.61 22.67 18.75
CA GLU A 85 7.80 21.22 18.54
C GLU A 85 6.47 20.47 18.60
N GLY A 86 5.62 20.80 19.58
CA GLY A 86 4.29 20.22 19.72
C GLY A 86 3.41 20.52 18.50
N ALA A 87 3.42 21.76 18.01
CA ALA A 87 2.69 22.14 16.81
C ALA A 87 3.20 21.42 15.56
N MET A 88 4.53 21.32 15.38
CA MET A 88 5.14 20.63 14.25
C MET A 88 4.85 19.12 14.29
N GLY A 89 5.00 18.47 15.44
CA GLY A 89 4.66 17.06 15.63
C GLY A 89 3.19 16.78 15.33
N SER A 90 2.29 17.65 15.82
CA SER A 90 0.86 17.54 15.55
C SER A 90 0.52 17.71 14.06
N ALA A 91 1.18 18.65 13.36
CA ALA A 91 1.00 18.85 11.94
C ALA A 91 1.47 17.63 11.12
N LEU A 92 2.59 17.01 11.50
CA LEU A 92 3.10 15.79 10.86
C LEU A 92 2.18 14.60 11.08
N GLU A 93 1.71 14.35 12.31
CA GLU A 93 0.76 13.27 12.60
C GLU A 93 -0.58 13.47 11.87
N LEU A 94 -1.09 14.71 11.87
CA LEU A 94 -2.31 15.03 11.14
C LEU A 94 -2.12 14.82 9.64
N GLY A 95 -1.01 15.30 9.08
CA GLY A 95 -0.64 15.05 7.69
C GLY A 95 -0.60 13.57 7.34
N ARG A 96 0.01 12.76 8.22
CA ARG A 96 0.12 11.30 8.06
C ARG A 96 -1.25 10.62 8.01
N VAL A 97 -2.17 11.00 8.91
CA VAL A 97 -3.55 10.48 8.93
C VAL A 97 -4.30 10.90 7.67
N TRP A 98 -4.20 12.16 7.26
CA TRP A 98 -4.87 12.65 6.05
C TRP A 98 -4.34 12.01 4.77
N CYS A 99 -3.03 11.76 4.68
CA CYS A 99 -2.42 11.02 3.57
C CYS A 99 -2.86 9.55 3.51
N GLY A 100 -3.24 8.97 4.65
CA GLY A 100 -3.75 7.59 4.74
C GLY A 100 -5.00 7.36 3.89
N VAL A 101 -5.91 8.34 3.80
CA VAL A 101 -7.16 8.20 3.02
C VAL A 101 -6.89 8.01 1.51
N PRO A 102 -6.20 8.92 0.81
CA PRO A 102 -5.87 8.72 -0.60
C PRO A 102 -4.94 7.51 -0.80
N GLN A 103 -4.00 7.24 0.12
CA GLN A 103 -3.14 6.04 0.08
C GLN A 103 -3.96 4.74 0.06
N ALA A 104 -4.90 4.58 1.00
CA ALA A 104 -5.79 3.42 1.07
C ALA A 104 -6.66 3.32 -0.20
N ALA A 105 -7.17 4.45 -0.69
CA ALA A 105 -7.99 4.48 -1.89
C ALA A 105 -7.21 4.00 -3.13
N VAL A 106 -5.98 4.50 -3.36
CA VAL A 106 -5.18 4.08 -4.53
C VAL A 106 -4.74 2.62 -4.42
N ALA A 107 -4.43 2.14 -3.22
CA ALA A 107 -4.09 0.74 -2.97
C ALA A 107 -5.28 -0.19 -3.21
N ALA A 108 -6.46 0.17 -2.71
CA ALA A 108 -7.70 -0.59 -2.97
C ALA A 108 -8.03 -0.62 -4.47
N LEU A 109 -7.88 0.51 -5.18
CA LEU A 109 -8.08 0.56 -6.63
C LEU A 109 -7.09 -0.35 -7.36
N ALA A 110 -5.81 -0.37 -6.96
CA ALA A 110 -4.79 -1.24 -7.56
C ALA A 110 -5.14 -2.75 -7.43
N LEU A 111 -5.79 -3.13 -6.34
CA LEU A 111 -6.28 -4.49 -6.10
C LEU A 111 -7.56 -4.81 -6.89
N LEU A 112 -8.52 -3.88 -6.96
CA LEU A 112 -9.84 -4.12 -7.55
C LEU A 112 -9.85 -4.09 -9.08
N LEU A 113 -8.88 -3.44 -9.71
CA LEU A 113 -8.79 -3.36 -11.17
C LEU A 113 -8.50 -4.75 -11.80
N ALA A 114 -9.40 -5.20 -12.68
CA ALA A 114 -9.28 -6.52 -13.33
C ALA A 114 -8.43 -6.51 -14.63
N GLY A 115 -7.75 -7.64 -14.86
CA GLY A 115 -7.20 -8.29 -16.08
C GLY A 115 -6.69 -7.53 -17.32
N ARG A 116 -7.17 -6.32 -17.65
CA ARG A 116 -6.75 -5.55 -18.84
C ARG A 116 -6.01 -4.26 -18.55
N ARG A 117 -5.90 -3.87 -17.27
CA ARG A 117 -5.29 -2.60 -16.86
C ARG A 117 -4.00 -2.79 -16.07
N ARG A 118 -3.13 -3.73 -16.48
CA ARG A 118 -1.87 -4.07 -15.77
C ARG A 118 -1.00 -2.83 -15.52
N ARG A 119 -0.85 -1.95 -16.52
CA ARG A 119 -0.06 -0.70 -16.38
C ARG A 119 -0.67 0.27 -15.36
N VAL A 120 -1.98 0.49 -15.42
CA VAL A 120 -2.69 1.39 -14.48
C VAL A 120 -2.57 0.87 -13.05
N ARG A 121 -2.77 -0.43 -12.84
CA ARG A 121 -2.63 -1.07 -11.53
C ARG A 121 -1.24 -0.88 -10.95
N ARG A 122 -0.22 -1.06 -11.78
CA ARG A 122 1.17 -0.90 -11.37
C ARG A 122 1.48 0.56 -11.02
N ALA A 123 0.99 1.52 -11.83
CA ALA A 123 1.11 2.94 -11.52
C ALA A 123 0.43 3.30 -10.19
N LEU A 124 -0.78 2.78 -9.94
CA LEU A 124 -1.48 2.98 -8.66
C LEU A 124 -0.74 2.35 -7.48
N ALA A 125 -0.15 1.16 -7.65
CA ALA A 125 0.67 0.53 -6.61
C ALA A 125 1.96 1.32 -6.32
N TYR A 126 2.62 1.87 -7.34
CA TYR A 126 3.75 2.80 -7.12
C TYR A 126 3.31 4.07 -6.41
N LEU A 127 2.16 4.64 -6.77
CA LEU A 127 1.61 5.81 -6.10
C LEU A 127 1.27 5.51 -4.64
N ALA A 128 0.69 4.34 -4.36
CA ALA A 128 0.41 3.87 -3.01
C ALA A 128 1.69 3.70 -2.19
N LEU A 129 2.73 3.12 -2.79
CA LEU A 129 4.04 2.96 -2.17
C LEU A 129 4.70 4.32 -1.88
N ALA A 130 4.65 5.26 -2.82
CA ALA A 130 5.19 6.60 -2.62
C ALA A 130 4.48 7.34 -1.47
N ALA A 131 3.15 7.22 -1.37
CA ALA A 131 2.40 7.76 -0.25
C ALA A 131 2.76 7.08 1.09
N THR A 132 2.99 5.77 1.06
CA THR A 132 3.44 4.98 2.23
C THR A 132 4.81 5.47 2.73
N VAL A 133 5.76 5.63 1.82
CA VAL A 133 7.10 6.17 2.11
C VAL A 133 7.00 7.58 2.71
N ALA A 134 6.17 8.46 2.13
CA ALA A 134 5.95 9.80 2.68
C ALA A 134 5.37 9.76 4.11
N SER A 135 4.42 8.86 4.38
CA SER A 135 3.87 8.62 5.71
C SER A 135 4.94 8.15 6.71
N HIS A 136 5.84 7.26 6.28
CA HIS A 136 6.98 6.83 7.11
C HIS A 136 7.98 7.97 7.38
N PHE A 137 8.23 8.84 6.41
CA PHE A 137 9.06 10.04 6.65
C PHE A 137 8.43 11.01 7.64
N MET A 138 7.11 11.23 7.56
CA MET A 138 6.41 12.05 8.56
C MET A 138 6.53 11.43 9.96
N PHE A 139 6.35 10.11 10.08
CA PHE A 139 6.54 9.40 11.34
C PHE A 139 7.97 9.52 11.89
N ALA A 140 8.98 9.32 11.04
CA ALA A 140 10.38 9.51 11.44
C ALA A 140 10.66 10.95 11.89
N GLY A 141 10.00 11.94 11.27
CA GLY A 141 10.04 13.34 11.70
C GLY A 141 9.44 13.54 13.10
N VAL A 142 8.26 12.96 13.37
CA VAL A 142 7.63 13.00 14.70
C VAL A 142 8.52 12.33 15.75
N LEU A 143 9.07 11.16 15.43
CA LEU A 143 10.01 10.46 16.29
C LEU A 143 11.26 11.31 16.56
N GLY A 144 11.79 11.98 15.54
CA GLY A 144 12.94 12.89 15.69
C GLY A 144 12.65 14.03 16.66
N ILE A 145 11.47 14.64 16.58
CA ILE A 145 11.04 15.69 17.52
C ILE A 145 10.93 15.13 18.95
N ILE A 146 10.31 13.95 19.12
CA ILE A 146 10.19 13.28 20.42
C ILE A 146 11.56 13.00 21.04
N LEU A 147 12.48 12.42 20.28
CA LEU A 147 13.81 12.05 20.77
C LEU A 147 14.72 13.26 21.00
N ALA A 148 14.48 14.37 20.30
CA ALA A 148 15.16 15.63 20.55
C ALA A 148 14.67 16.30 21.86
N ALA A 149 13.36 16.25 22.11
CA ALA A 149 12.77 16.79 23.34
C ALA A 149 13.12 15.94 24.58
N ASP A 150 13.23 14.62 24.43
CA ASP A 150 13.67 13.72 25.51
C ASP A 150 14.62 12.62 24.99
N PRO A 151 15.94 12.86 24.97
CA PRO A 151 16.92 11.86 24.55
C PRO A 151 17.05 10.71 25.57
N GLY A 152 16.54 10.87 26.79
CA GLY A 152 16.50 9.84 27.83
C GLY A 152 15.39 8.82 27.63
N TYR A 153 14.49 9.02 26.65
CA TYR A 153 13.37 8.12 26.40
C TYR A 153 13.78 6.84 25.65
N ILE A 154 14.53 5.97 26.34
CA ILE A 154 15.13 4.75 25.78
C ILE A 154 14.11 3.85 25.09
N PHE A 155 12.89 3.72 25.66
CA PHE A 155 11.85 2.88 25.07
C PHE A 155 11.46 3.36 23.66
N MET A 156 11.17 4.65 23.49
CA MET A 156 10.88 5.22 22.16
C MET A 156 12.09 5.22 21.24
N TRP A 157 13.30 5.32 21.79
CA TRP A 157 14.52 5.21 21.01
C TRP A 157 14.64 3.82 20.37
N ILE A 158 14.45 2.75 21.16
CA ILE A 158 14.54 1.38 20.67
C ILE A 158 13.36 1.04 19.76
N ASP A 159 12.13 1.22 20.26
CA ASP A 159 10.92 0.82 19.55
C ASP A 159 10.71 1.67 18.29
N GLY A 160 10.81 3.00 18.42
CA GLY A 160 10.62 3.92 17.31
C GLY A 160 11.63 3.71 16.18
N VAL A 161 12.93 3.56 16.51
CA VAL A 161 13.96 3.30 15.50
C VAL A 161 13.76 1.93 14.85
N ALA A 162 13.37 0.91 15.63
CA ALA A 162 13.04 -0.41 15.08
C ALA A 162 11.86 -0.33 14.10
N VAL A 163 10.79 0.40 14.43
CA VAL A 163 9.64 0.62 13.54
C VAL A 163 10.08 1.34 12.26
N VAL A 164 10.85 2.42 12.36
CA VAL A 164 11.37 3.14 11.18
C VAL A 164 12.21 2.23 10.30
N PHE A 165 13.06 1.39 10.88
CA PHE A 165 13.86 0.42 10.14
C PHE A 165 13.00 -0.62 9.43
N VAL A 166 12.01 -1.20 10.10
CA VAL A 166 11.07 -2.17 9.51
C VAL A 166 10.27 -1.54 8.38
N CYS A 167 9.80 -0.31 8.56
CA CYS A 167 9.11 0.47 7.54
C CYS A 167 9.99 0.68 6.30
N ALA A 168 11.22 1.16 6.49
CA ALA A 168 12.16 1.40 5.40
C ALA A 168 12.55 0.11 4.66
N ALA A 169 12.79 -0.98 5.40
CA ALA A 169 13.05 -2.29 4.81
C ALA A 169 11.85 -2.79 4.01
N GLY A 170 10.63 -2.69 4.56
CA GLY A 170 9.39 -3.08 3.89
C GLY A 170 9.14 -2.28 2.61
N ASP A 171 9.37 -0.97 2.64
CA ASP A 171 9.26 -0.11 1.45
C ASP A 171 10.28 -0.49 0.37
N LEU A 172 11.52 -0.78 0.77
CA LEU A 172 12.57 -1.24 -0.15
C LEU A 172 12.20 -2.60 -0.76
N PHE A 173 11.74 -3.55 0.04
CA PHE A 173 11.28 -4.85 -0.46
C PHE A 173 10.11 -4.70 -1.44
N CYS A 174 9.12 -3.86 -1.12
CA CYS A 174 8.01 -3.56 -2.00
C CYS A 174 8.47 -2.92 -3.31
N PHE A 175 9.42 -1.99 -3.24
CA PHE A 175 9.99 -1.35 -4.42
C PHE A 175 10.75 -2.36 -5.30
N LEU A 176 11.58 -3.21 -4.70
CA LEU A 176 12.33 -4.25 -5.39
C LEU A 176 11.40 -5.29 -6.02
N ASP A 177 10.37 -5.76 -5.31
CA ASP A 177 9.41 -6.72 -5.85
C ASP A 177 8.63 -6.13 -7.03
N MET A 178 8.27 -4.84 -6.95
CA MET A 178 7.68 -4.11 -8.08
C MET A 178 8.65 -3.93 -9.25
N LEU A 179 9.96 -3.81 -9.02
CA LEU A 179 10.97 -3.68 -10.07
C LEU A 179 11.29 -5.04 -10.73
N LEU A 180 11.40 -6.10 -9.93
CA LEU A 180 11.78 -7.45 -10.35
C LEU A 180 10.59 -8.26 -10.90
N GLY A 181 9.36 -7.95 -10.49
CA GLY A 181 8.11 -8.54 -11.00
C GLY A 181 7.76 -8.17 -12.45
N GLU A 182 8.77 -7.84 -13.26
CA GLU A 182 8.70 -7.47 -14.69
C GLU A 182 8.60 -8.64 -15.67
N GLY A 183 8.53 -9.89 -15.17
CA GLY A 183 8.20 -11.09 -15.95
C GLY A 183 6.74 -11.18 -16.39
#